data_AF-A0A382CCF8-F1
#
_entry.id   AF-A0A382CCF8-F1
#
_cell.length_a   1.000
_cell.length_b   1.000
_cell.length_c   1.000
_cell.angle_alpha   90.00
_cell.angle_beta   90.00
_cell.angle_gamma   90.00
#
_symmetry.space_group_name_H-M   'P 1'
#
loop_
_entity.id
_entity.type
_entity.pdbx_description
1 polymer ?
#
loop_
_entity_poly.entity_id
_entity_poly.type
_entity_poly.pdbx_seq_one_letter_code
_entity_poly.pdbx_strand_id
1 'polypeptide(L)'
;MLELAEELHDRNHQVTIITTWPEYNLDQDSAQRSFTEKEIENGITVLRVKTLPHHNVKYLLRGVAQLFMPVQFLWKLRQYRIRPDVVVVYSPPLPLALVGSWFRHKKIRFVLNVQDLFPQNAIDLGILTYSIQIRFFRVLENFAYQTADVVTVHSDGNQKMV
;
A
#
# COMPACT_ATOMS: atom_id res chain seq x y z
N MET A 1 -0.48 -6.71 8.54
CA MET A 1 0.16 -5.40 8.83
C MET A 1 -0.26 -4.81 10.16
N LEU A 2 -1.45 -5.10 10.70
CA LEU A 2 -1.86 -4.64 12.04
C LEU A 2 -0.88 -5.09 13.13
N GLU A 3 -0.59 -6.38 13.23
CA GLU A 3 0.37 -6.93 14.21
C GLU A 3 1.76 -6.26 14.13
N LEU A 4 2.25 -5.98 12.92
CA LEU A 4 3.52 -5.26 12.74
C LEU A 4 3.44 -3.82 13.29
N ALA A 5 2.32 -3.15 13.06
CA ALA A 5 2.12 -1.79 13.55
C ALA A 5 2.01 -1.74 15.08
N GLU A 6 1.32 -2.71 15.68
CA GLU A 6 1.21 -2.88 17.14
C GLU A 6 2.58 -3.20 17.76
N GLU A 7 3.32 -4.16 17.22
CA GLU A 7 4.65 -4.51 17.72
C GLU A 7 5.65 -3.33 17.59
N LEU A 8 5.56 -2.52 16.53
CA LEU A 8 6.37 -1.29 16.41
C LEU A 8 5.95 -0.25 17.45
N HIS A 9 4.65 -0.11 17.71
CA HIS A 9 4.13 0.79 18.73
C HIS A 9 4.60 0.38 20.14
N ASP A 10 4.52 -0.91 20.47
CA ASP A 10 4.95 -1.49 21.75
C ASP A 10 6.46 -1.32 21.98
N ARG A 11 7.24 -1.24 20.90
CA ARG A 11 8.67 -0.88 20.91
C ARG A 11 8.93 0.63 20.99
N ASN A 12 7.92 1.43 21.31
CA ASN A 12 7.96 2.89 21.45
C ASN A 12 8.20 3.67 20.15
N HIS A 13 7.86 3.11 18.98
CA HIS A 13 7.84 3.88 17.73
C HIS A 13 6.51 4.62 17.55
N GLN A 14 6.58 5.84 16.99
CA GLN A 14 5.38 6.57 16.59
C GLN A 14 4.89 6.03 15.25
N VAL A 15 3.81 5.24 15.28
CA VAL A 15 3.24 4.62 14.09
C VAL A 15 2.05 5.41 13.58
N THR A 16 2.05 5.67 12.27
CA THR A 16 0.89 6.20 11.54
C THR A 16 0.56 5.27 10.39
N ILE A 17 -0.66 4.73 10.39
CA ILE A 17 -1.19 3.90 9.32
C ILE A 17 -2.01 4.79 8.38
N ILE A 18 -1.75 4.70 7.08
CA ILE A 18 -2.64 5.25 6.05
C ILE A 18 -3.30 4.10 5.30
N THR A 19 -4.62 4.09 5.25
CA THR A 19 -5.40 2.99 4.65
C THR A 19 -6.65 3.54 3.97
N THR A 20 -7.30 2.70 3.15
CA THR A 20 -8.57 3.07 2.52
C THR A 20 -9.71 3.06 3.52
N TRP A 21 -10.82 3.73 3.18
CA TRP A 21 -12.03 3.67 4.00
C TRP A 21 -12.51 2.21 4.14
N PRO A 22 -12.92 1.78 5.34
CA PRO A 22 -13.50 0.46 5.54
C PRO A 22 -14.86 0.38 4.83
N GLU A 23 -14.93 -0.38 3.74
CA GLU A 23 -16.15 -0.56 2.93
C GLU A 23 -16.63 -2.02 2.94
N TYR A 24 -15.75 -2.99 3.18
CA TYR A 24 -16.01 -4.44 3.07
C TYR A 24 -15.25 -5.22 4.14
N ASN A 25 -15.68 -6.46 4.43
CA ASN A 25 -15.13 -7.33 5.50
C ASN A 25 -15.09 -6.65 6.88
N LEU A 26 -16.12 -5.87 7.19
CA LEU A 26 -16.31 -5.34 8.53
C LEU A 26 -16.84 -6.46 9.42
N ASP A 27 -16.18 -6.70 10.55
CA ASP A 27 -16.75 -7.52 11.61
C ASP A 27 -18.13 -6.98 11.98
N GLN A 28 -19.02 -7.84 12.49
CA GLN A 28 -20.40 -7.42 12.81
C GLN A 28 -20.45 -6.22 13.78
N ASP A 29 -19.45 -6.08 14.66
CA ASP A 29 -19.28 -4.94 15.56
C ASP A 29 -18.76 -3.66 14.85
N SER A 30 -18.06 -3.82 13.73
CA SER A 30 -17.52 -2.73 12.92
C SER A 30 -18.56 -2.12 11.97
N ALA A 31 -19.61 -2.87 11.62
CA ALA A 31 -20.70 -2.40 10.78
C ALA A 31 -21.53 -1.25 11.42
N GLN A 32 -21.46 -1.10 12.75
CA GLN A 32 -22.12 -0.02 13.50
C GLN A 32 -21.18 1.12 13.91
N ARG A 33 -19.87 1.03 13.63
CA ARG A 33 -18.91 2.06 14.01
C ARG A 33 -18.90 3.23 13.02
N SER A 34 -19.02 4.44 13.55
CA SER A 34 -18.76 5.67 12.81
C SER A 34 -17.25 5.89 12.72
N PHE A 35 -16.67 5.61 11.56
CA PHE A 35 -15.24 5.86 11.31
C PHE A 35 -14.99 7.34 11.02
N THR A 36 -13.89 7.86 11.54
CA THR A 36 -13.40 9.20 11.20
C THR A 36 -12.23 9.13 10.22
N GLU A 37 -11.96 10.24 9.52
CA GLU A 37 -10.82 10.31 8.60
C GLU A 37 -9.48 10.11 9.33
N LYS A 38 -9.36 10.62 10.56
CA LYS A 38 -8.17 10.45 11.40
C LYS A 38 -8.58 10.14 12.83
N GLU A 39 -8.17 8.99 13.33
CA GLU A 39 -8.40 8.54 14.70
C GLU A 39 -7.18 7.85 15.29
N ILE A 40 -7.23 7.62 16.60
CA ILE A 40 -6.23 6.84 17.32
C ILE A 40 -6.88 5.51 17.72
N GLU A 41 -6.29 4.41 17.28
CA GLU A 41 -6.70 3.05 17.62
C GLU A 41 -5.51 2.35 18.28
N ASN A 42 -5.69 1.81 19.48
CA ASN A 42 -4.62 1.14 20.23
C ASN A 42 -3.32 1.97 20.33
N GLY A 43 -3.42 3.29 20.49
CA GLY A 43 -2.27 4.19 20.55
C GLY A 43 -1.64 4.54 19.18
N ILE A 44 -2.12 3.95 18.09
CA ILE A 44 -1.64 4.15 16.71
C ILE A 44 -2.52 5.15 15.99
N THR A 45 -1.91 6.11 15.28
CA THR A 45 -2.69 7.04 14.44
C THR A 45 -3.12 6.33 13.15
N VAL A 46 -4.42 6.27 12.89
CA VAL A 46 -4.99 5.71 11.66
C VAL A 46 -5.61 6.81 10.82
N LEU A 47 -5.15 6.94 9.57
CA LEU A 47 -5.61 7.89 8.57
C LEU A 47 -6.34 7.14 7.45
N ARG A 48 -7.68 7.25 7.44
CA ARG A 48 -8.56 6.60 6.47
C ARG A 48 -8.85 7.51 5.30
N VAL A 49 -8.52 7.05 4.10
CA VAL A 49 -8.72 7.80 2.86
C VAL A 49 -9.93 7.24 2.12
N LYS A 50 -10.92 8.09 1.84
CA LYS A 50 -12.01 7.75 0.92
C LYS A 50 -11.43 7.64 -0.49
N THR A 51 -11.38 6.42 -1.02
CA THR A 51 -10.86 6.13 -2.36
C THR A 51 -11.99 5.82 -3.33
N LEU A 52 -11.67 5.67 -4.60
CA LEU A 52 -12.62 5.10 -5.56
C LEU A 52 -12.98 3.66 -5.14
N PRO A 53 -14.21 3.18 -5.44
CA PRO A 53 -14.60 1.83 -5.09
C PRO A 53 -13.68 0.84 -5.81
N HIS A 54 -12.99 0.01 -5.04
CA HIS A 54 -12.03 -0.98 -5.53
C HIS A 54 -12.41 -2.41 -5.09
N HIS A 55 -13.48 -2.53 -4.32
CA HIS A 55 -14.10 -3.78 -3.90
C HIS A 55 -15.43 -3.99 -4.63
N ASN A 56 -15.72 -5.23 -5.01
CA ASN A 56 -16.94 -5.65 -5.70
C ASN A 56 -17.29 -4.88 -7.00
N VAL A 57 -16.27 -4.31 -7.65
CA VAL A 57 -16.39 -3.61 -8.94
C VAL A 57 -15.71 -4.37 -10.06
N LYS A 58 -16.07 -4.07 -11.31
CA LYS A 58 -15.42 -4.61 -12.51
C LYS A 58 -13.91 -4.43 -12.42
N TYR A 59 -13.14 -5.43 -12.86
CA TYR A 59 -11.67 -5.45 -12.81
C TYR A 59 -11.00 -4.17 -13.32
N LEU A 60 -11.54 -3.58 -14.39
CA LEU A 60 -11.01 -2.32 -14.94
C LEU A 60 -11.17 -1.15 -13.96
N LEU A 61 -12.34 -1.02 -13.32
CA LEU A 61 -12.58 0.05 -12.35
C LEU A 61 -11.71 -0.14 -11.10
N ARG A 62 -11.51 -1.39 -10.66
CA ARG A 62 -10.57 -1.73 -9.58
C ARG A 62 -9.14 -1.33 -9.94
N GLY A 63 -8.68 -1.65 -11.14
CA GLY A 63 -7.34 -1.27 -11.61
C GLY A 63 -7.14 0.24 -11.67
N VAL A 64 -8.13 0.98 -12.19
CA VAL A 64 -8.12 2.45 -12.20
C VAL A 64 -8.10 3.01 -10.78
N ALA A 65 -8.95 2.51 -9.89
CA ALA A 65 -8.97 2.95 -8.49
C ALA A 65 -7.60 2.74 -7.80
N GLN A 66 -6.98 1.59 -8.01
CA GLN A 66 -5.64 1.28 -7.49
C GLN A 66 -4.55 2.18 -8.06
N LEU A 67 -4.63 2.60 -9.32
CA LEU A 67 -3.68 3.53 -9.94
C LEU A 67 -3.81 4.97 -9.39
N PHE A 68 -5.01 5.39 -8.99
CA PHE A 68 -5.24 6.71 -8.38
C PHE A 68 -4.96 6.76 -6.87
N MET A 69 -4.98 5.60 -6.20
CA MET A 69 -4.76 5.48 -4.75
C MET A 69 -3.47 6.16 -4.24
N PRO A 70 -2.31 6.06 -4.92
CA PRO A 70 -1.08 6.72 -4.46
C PRO A 70 -1.21 8.24 -4.41
N VAL A 71 -1.90 8.84 -5.38
CA VAL A 71 -2.12 10.29 -5.45
C VAL A 71 -2.99 10.74 -4.27
N GLN A 72 -4.05 9.98 -3.97
CA GLN A 72 -4.95 10.26 -2.84
C GLN A 72 -4.20 10.15 -1.50
N PHE A 73 -3.34 9.13 -1.36
CA PHE A 73 -2.54 8.92 -0.15
C PHE A 73 -1.51 10.05 0.04
N LEU A 74 -0.76 10.40 -1.01
CA LEU A 74 0.20 11.50 -0.97
C LEU A 74 -0.46 12.85 -0.64
N TRP A 75 -1.66 13.10 -1.19
CA TRP A 75 -2.43 14.28 -0.87
C TRP A 75 -2.79 14.35 0.60
N LYS A 76 -3.30 13.25 1.18
CA LYS A 76 -3.64 13.17 2.61
C LYS A 76 -2.42 13.28 3.52
N LEU A 77 -1.31 12.60 3.20
CA LEU A 77 -0.05 12.76 3.94
C LEU A 77 0.42 14.21 3.97
N ARG A 78 0.29 14.93 2.86
CA ARG A 78 0.61 16.36 2.77
C ARG A 78 -0.38 17.22 3.57
N GLN A 79 -1.68 16.96 3.45
CA GLN A 79 -2.74 17.68 4.17
C GLN A 79 -2.52 17.63 5.69
N TYR A 80 -2.18 16.45 6.21
CA TYR A 80 -1.92 16.24 7.64
C TYR A 80 -0.47 16.49 8.07
N ARG A 81 0.38 16.96 7.15
CA ARG A 81 1.80 17.27 7.39
C ARG A 81 2.57 16.10 8.02
N ILE A 82 2.23 14.87 7.65
CA ILE A 82 2.91 13.67 8.14
C ILE A 82 4.32 13.63 7.56
N ARG A 83 5.32 13.55 8.43
CA ARG A 83 6.75 13.47 8.09
C ARG A 83 7.37 12.29 8.82
N PRO A 84 7.35 11.10 8.21
CA PRO A 84 7.91 9.90 8.82
C PRO A 84 9.43 9.86 8.62
N ASP A 85 10.14 9.12 9.46
CA ASP A 85 11.55 8.76 9.23
C ASP A 85 11.69 7.51 8.35
N VAL A 86 10.68 6.62 8.42
CA VAL A 86 10.59 5.37 7.66
C VAL A 86 9.17 5.22 7.11
N VAL A 87 9.06 4.83 5.84
CA VAL A 87 7.79 4.47 5.20
C VAL A 87 7.82 3.01 4.83
N VAL A 88 6.85 2.24 5.34
CA VAL A 88 6.62 0.85 4.95
C VAL A 88 5.41 0.81 4.02
N VAL A 89 5.61 0.40 2.78
CA VAL A 89 4.51 0.21 1.82
C VAL A 89 4.30 -1.28 1.61
N TYR A 90 3.05 -1.69 1.68
CA TYR A 90 2.61 -3.04 1.38
C TYR A 90 2.17 -3.15 -0.09
N SER A 91 2.62 -4.20 -0.79
CA SER A 91 2.17 -4.57 -2.14
C SER A 91 1.64 -6.00 -2.13
N PRO A 92 0.43 -6.26 -2.67
CA PRO A 92 -0.37 -5.37 -3.54
C PRO A 92 -1.26 -4.33 -2.80
N PRO A 93 -1.75 -3.28 -3.51
CA PRO A 93 -1.54 -3.00 -4.94
C PRO A 93 -0.19 -2.34 -5.24
N LEU A 94 0.52 -2.86 -6.25
CA LEU A 94 1.85 -2.38 -6.67
C LEU A 94 1.95 -0.85 -6.88
N PRO A 95 0.95 -0.14 -7.44
CA PRO A 95 0.99 1.32 -7.54
C PRO A 95 1.24 2.06 -6.22
N LEU A 96 0.86 1.50 -5.05
CA LEU A 96 1.16 2.13 -3.76
C LEU A 96 2.66 2.32 -3.50
N ALA A 97 3.53 1.53 -4.15
CA ALA A 97 4.98 1.73 -4.07
C ALA A 97 5.42 3.13 -4.54
N LEU A 98 4.59 3.81 -5.36
CA LEU A 98 4.81 5.21 -5.74
C LEU A 98 4.73 6.17 -4.54
N VAL A 99 3.92 5.85 -3.51
CA VAL A 99 3.86 6.61 -2.26
C VAL A 99 5.20 6.56 -1.55
N GLY A 100 5.81 5.37 -1.43
CA GLY A 100 7.14 5.20 -0.86
C GLY A 100 8.23 5.86 -1.70
N SER A 101 8.17 5.67 -3.02
CA SER A 101 9.11 6.26 -3.98
C SER A 101 9.15 7.79 -3.92
N TRP A 102 8.02 8.45 -3.62
CA TRP A 102 7.95 9.90 -3.42
C TRP A 102 8.86 10.42 -2.29
N PHE A 103 9.18 9.57 -1.31
CA PHE A 103 10.01 9.90 -0.17
C PHE A 103 11.51 9.66 -0.41
N ARG A 104 11.89 9.02 -1.53
CA ARG A 104 13.30 8.74 -1.90
C ARG A 104 14.21 9.98 -1.80
N HIS A 105 13.72 11.15 -2.21
CA HIS A 105 14.50 12.39 -2.19
C HIS A 105 14.56 13.09 -0.82
N LYS A 106 13.91 12.55 0.22
CA LYS A 106 13.70 13.23 1.50
C LYS A 106 14.52 12.67 2.66
N LYS A 107 15.53 11.84 2.41
CA LYS A 107 16.30 11.09 3.44
C LYS A 107 15.41 10.19 4.32
N ILE A 108 14.24 9.81 3.81
CA ILE A 108 13.28 8.95 4.50
C ILE A 108 13.48 7.55 3.95
N ARG A 109 13.62 6.56 4.84
CA ARG A 109 13.88 5.18 4.42
C ARG A 109 12.60 4.54 3.90
N PHE A 110 12.63 4.03 2.68
CA PHE A 110 11.52 3.35 2.05
C PHE A 110 11.70 1.82 2.11
N VAL A 111 10.81 1.15 2.83
CA VAL A 111 10.70 -0.31 2.89
C VAL A 111 9.50 -0.75 2.07
N LEU A 112 9.72 -1.60 1.07
CA LEU A 112 8.66 -2.21 0.28
C LEU A 112 8.44 -3.66 0.74
N ASN A 113 7.25 -3.96 1.23
CA ASN A 113 6.85 -5.32 1.61
C ASN A 113 6.05 -5.95 0.46
N VAL A 114 6.66 -6.89 -0.25
CA VAL A 114 6.08 -7.59 -1.39
C VAL A 114 5.53 -8.92 -0.94
N GLN A 115 4.20 -9.03 -0.94
CA GLN A 115 3.50 -10.27 -0.57
C GLN A 115 3.27 -11.16 -1.78
N ASP A 116 2.83 -10.56 -2.88
CA ASP A 116 2.58 -11.22 -4.16
C ASP A 116 3.49 -10.65 -5.25
N LEU A 117 4.05 -11.53 -6.07
CA LEU A 117 4.86 -11.18 -7.24
C LEU A 117 3.96 -10.71 -8.39
N PHE A 118 3.44 -9.49 -8.27
CA PHE A 118 2.68 -8.80 -9.30
C PHE A 118 3.62 -7.91 -10.13
N PRO A 119 3.57 -7.97 -11.48
CA PRO A 119 2.48 -8.48 -12.32
C PRO A 119 2.57 -9.95 -12.74
N GLN A 120 3.64 -10.68 -12.38
CA GLN A 120 3.88 -12.03 -12.88
C GLN A 120 2.71 -12.98 -12.58
N ASN A 121 2.20 -12.97 -11.35
CA ASN A 121 1.02 -13.76 -10.96
C ASN A 121 -0.23 -13.47 -11.83
N ALA A 122 -0.48 -12.21 -12.18
CA ALA A 122 -1.62 -11.81 -13.00
C ALA A 122 -1.45 -12.21 -14.47
N ILE A 123 -0.21 -12.28 -14.96
CA ILE A 123 0.11 -12.79 -16.29
C ILE A 123 -0.14 -14.30 -16.33
N ASP A 124 0.37 -15.04 -15.36
CA ASP A 124 0.26 -16.50 -15.29
C ASP A 124 -1.19 -16.96 -15.12
N LEU A 125 -2.00 -16.20 -14.40
CA LEU A 125 -3.44 -16.43 -14.23
C LEU A 125 -4.29 -15.96 -15.43
N GLY A 126 -3.68 -15.37 -16.47
CA GLY A 126 -4.39 -14.86 -17.64
C GLY A 126 -5.28 -13.63 -17.37
N ILE A 127 -5.09 -12.94 -16.24
CA ILE A 127 -5.80 -11.71 -15.91
C ILE A 127 -5.21 -10.55 -16.73
N LEU A 128 -3.87 -10.51 -16.84
CA LEU A 128 -3.14 -9.48 -17.56
C LEU A 128 -2.64 -10.04 -18.90
N THR A 129 -3.41 -9.82 -19.97
CA THR A 129 -3.16 -10.44 -21.28
C THR A 129 -2.54 -9.51 -22.32
N TYR A 130 -2.75 -8.19 -22.18
CA TYR A 130 -2.31 -7.23 -23.19
C TYR A 130 -0.85 -6.79 -22.97
N SER A 131 -0.02 -6.91 -24.02
CA SER A 131 1.43 -6.59 -23.98
C SER A 131 1.74 -5.20 -23.43
N ILE A 132 0.91 -4.20 -23.72
CA ILE A 132 1.09 -2.83 -23.24
C ILE A 132 0.89 -2.75 -21.72
N GLN A 133 -0.13 -3.43 -21.19
CA GLN A 133 -0.43 -3.45 -19.76
C GLN A 133 0.66 -4.22 -19.00
N ILE A 134 1.11 -5.36 -19.54
CA ILE A 134 2.23 -6.15 -19.02
C ILE A 134 3.48 -5.28 -18.93
N ARG A 135 3.84 -4.60 -20.03
CA ARG A 135 5.01 -3.72 -20.06
C ARG A 135 4.90 -2.58 -19.05
N PHE A 136 3.72 -1.96 -18.94
CA PHE A 136 3.47 -0.89 -17.98
C PHE A 136 3.71 -1.38 -16.54
N PHE A 137 3.11 -2.49 -16.14
CA PHE A 137 3.25 -2.99 -14.77
C PHE A 137 4.66 -3.54 -14.47
N ARG A 138 5.36 -4.13 -15.46
CA ARG A 138 6.78 -4.50 -15.29
C ARG A 138 7.68 -3.29 -15.09
N VAL A 139 7.42 -2.19 -15.80
CA VAL A 139 8.16 -0.94 -15.59
C VAL A 139 7.86 -0.39 -14.19
N LEU A 140 6.62 -0.45 -13.74
CA LEU A 140 6.22 -0.01 -12.40
C LEU A 140 6.86 -0.88 -11.30
N GLU A 141 6.92 -2.19 -11.49
CA GLU A 141 7.57 -3.16 -10.61
C GLU A 141 9.06 -2.87 -10.47
N ASN A 142 9.77 -2.79 -11.60
CA ASN A 142 11.19 -2.44 -11.63
C ASN A 142 11.44 -1.08 -10.97
N PHE A 143 10.60 -0.09 -11.22
CA PHE A 143 10.71 1.21 -10.58
C PHE A 143 10.54 1.11 -9.06
N ALA A 144 9.55 0.35 -8.58
CA ALA A 144 9.30 0.15 -7.16
C ALA A 144 10.49 -0.53 -6.45
N TYR A 145 11.10 -1.53 -7.08
CA TYR A 145 12.26 -2.23 -6.53
C TYR A 145 13.51 -1.34 -6.51
N GLN A 146 13.72 -0.56 -7.58
CA GLN A 146 14.87 0.35 -7.67
C GLN A 146 14.79 1.55 -6.71
N THR A 147 13.58 1.95 -6.29
CA THR A 147 13.39 3.10 -5.40
C THR A 147 13.34 2.72 -3.93
N ALA A 148 13.06 1.46 -3.60
CA ALA A 148 13.05 0.96 -2.24
C ALA A 148 14.48 0.81 -1.69
N ASP A 149 14.70 1.23 -0.45
CA ASP A 149 15.95 1.01 0.26
C ASP A 149 16.06 -0.44 0.76
N VAL A 150 14.91 -1.06 1.05
CA VAL A 150 14.79 -2.45 1.47
C VAL A 150 13.54 -3.03 0.84
N VAL A 151 13.66 -4.20 0.22
CA VAL A 151 12.51 -5.00 -0.21
C VAL A 151 12.41 -6.25 0.64
N THR A 152 11.26 -6.47 1.27
CA THR A 152 11.00 -7.65 2.11
C THR A 152 9.98 -8.55 1.42
N VAL A 153 10.23 -9.86 1.48
CA VAL A 153 9.40 -10.90 0.87
C VAL A 153 9.17 -12.04 1.86
N HIS A 154 8.26 -12.97 1.55
CA HIS A 154 7.90 -14.07 2.46
C HIS A 154 8.79 -15.32 2.38
N SER A 155 9.65 -15.44 1.37
CA SER A 155 10.49 -16.63 1.19
C SER A 155 11.77 -16.35 0.39
N ASP A 156 12.77 -17.22 0.55
CA ASP A 156 14.01 -17.17 -0.25
C ASP A 156 13.73 -17.36 -1.75
N GLY A 157 12.65 -18.07 -2.10
CA GLY A 157 12.20 -18.21 -3.49
C GLY A 157 11.80 -16.86 -4.08
N ASN A 158 11.05 -16.06 -3.33
CA ASN A 158 10.64 -14.71 -3.75
C ASN A 158 11.85 -13.76 -3.81
N GLN A 159 12.87 -13.93 -2.95
CA GLN A 159 14.07 -13.08 -3.00
C GLN A 159 14.83 -13.20 -4.32
N LYS A 160 14.77 -14.36 -4.99
CA LYS A 160 15.41 -14.55 -6.30
C LYS A 160 14.69 -13.80 -7.43
N MET A 161 13.47 -13.31 -7.18
CA MET A 161 12.60 -12.68 -8.15
C MET A 161 12.57 -11.15 -8.02
N VAL A 162 13.18 -10.59 -6.97
CA VAL A 162 13.09 -9.17 -6.59
C VAL A 162 14.46 -8.50 -6.55
#